data_AF-G0RGN8-F1
#
_entry.id   AF-G0RGN8-F1
#
_cell.length_a   1.000
_cell.length_b   1.000
_cell.length_c   1.000
_cell.angle_alpha   90.00
_cell.angle_beta   90.00
_cell.angle_gamma   90.00
#
_symmetry.space_group_name_H-M   'P 1'
#
loop_
_entity.id
_entity.type
_entity.pdbx_description
1 polymer ?
#
loop_
_entity_poly.entity_id
_entity_poly.type
_entity_poly.pdbx_seq_one_letter_code
_entity_poly.pdbx_strand_id
1 'polypeptide(L)'
;PVPQLCHNLDRVLFNPGVYQMQDGRSHVYNFDPYLASIMPVKEFDFDALRRYVTSSKDVKLRQLSASYGMKYCGSTSSMTSILSHFHYLLSAWRRPNFAFLSRSIEPESYNFTALSRGPAAAFAHFKDGTYAFDSDKEYDTENILSLLGKSMEKLLTLPRDDFEKYRRSKSHQLSDEERNAQDSFHYTTLGDFMMRSQLDAYDPRLPGSGMFDLKTRAVVAVRMDVKGYEKGAGYEIRKRFGQWESFEREYYDMIRTVFLKYSLQVRMGRMDGIFVAYHNTQRIFGFQYISLDEIDVALHGTSDRRLGDQEFKASIALLNDLMDRATKRYPGRTLRLHVETRPTKVPLTYFFVEPVTEEEMTNTQEAGKSSVEELERELLNLSETENAEDAEVAEDADRTAQVEPEQFDEEAEQLPDESSERRGQTPSADEESNEDELADEEEDDGDADEPEQKDRELLGMYVTIRNQVNGEYVERPTGINKEDDFDWSVEYSITELPDKRARKIYSKIKQRRRKVLTPQSSEGWDWYKMFQGKLPALAKKGERFRELRTQQEAGGPVHVAWERSALPPDASKPASGGGEEDK
;
A
#
# COMPACT_ATOMS: atom_id res chain seq x y z
N PRO A 1 -13.95 21.55 3.14
CA PRO A 1 -13.46 21.68 1.76
C PRO A 1 -12.34 20.67 1.56
N VAL A 2 -12.14 20.16 0.35
CA VAL A 2 -11.01 19.27 0.06
C VAL A 2 -9.73 20.11 0.08
N PRO A 3 -8.64 19.66 0.72
CA PRO A 3 -7.42 20.45 0.78
C PRO A 3 -6.70 20.48 -0.58
N GLN A 4 -5.79 21.43 -0.73
CA GLN A 4 -4.87 21.53 -1.87
C GLN A 4 -3.46 21.24 -1.40
N LEU A 5 -2.56 20.94 -2.33
CA LEU A 5 -1.14 20.80 -2.01
C LEU A 5 -0.55 22.14 -1.54
N CYS A 6 0.27 22.09 -0.50
CA CYS A 6 1.05 23.22 -0.01
C CYS A 6 2.49 23.18 -0.57
N HIS A 7 3.33 24.14 -0.17
CA HIS A 7 4.78 24.17 -0.46
C HIS A 7 5.14 24.15 -1.96
N ASN A 8 4.26 24.66 -2.83
CA ASN A 8 4.41 24.62 -4.30
C ASN A 8 4.61 23.21 -4.88
N LEU A 9 4.07 22.19 -4.20
CA LEU A 9 4.09 20.79 -4.64
C LEU A 9 3.17 20.53 -5.84
N ASP A 10 2.23 21.43 -6.13
CA ASP A 10 1.32 21.35 -7.26
C ASP A 10 2.04 21.23 -8.62
N ARG A 11 3.28 21.73 -8.74
CA ARG A 11 4.10 21.55 -9.96
C ARG A 11 4.32 20.08 -10.35
N VAL A 12 4.30 19.16 -9.38
CA VAL A 12 4.50 17.72 -9.60
C VAL A 12 3.35 17.13 -10.41
N LEU A 13 2.16 17.72 -10.31
CA LEU A 13 0.94 17.25 -10.98
C LEU A 13 1.03 17.36 -12.52
N PHE A 14 1.84 18.28 -13.05
CA PHE A 14 1.74 18.70 -14.45
C PHE A 14 2.90 18.30 -15.36
N ASN A 15 4.03 17.80 -14.82
CA ASN A 15 5.04 17.17 -15.69
C ASN A 15 5.32 15.73 -15.26
N PRO A 16 5.30 14.77 -16.22
CA PRO A 16 5.53 13.36 -15.93
C PRO A 16 6.90 13.07 -15.35
N GLY A 17 6.94 12.02 -14.52
CA GLY A 17 8.15 11.50 -13.92
C GLY A 17 8.41 12.05 -12.52
N VAL A 18 9.60 11.73 -12.01
CA VAL A 18 9.95 11.99 -10.62
C VAL A 18 10.68 13.32 -10.45
N TYR A 19 10.36 14.02 -9.38
CA TYR A 19 11.01 15.26 -8.95
C TYR A 19 11.77 14.99 -7.67
N GLN A 20 13.08 15.11 -7.73
CA GLN A 20 13.93 14.95 -6.56
C GLN A 20 13.76 16.15 -5.62
N MET A 21 13.80 15.91 -4.32
CA MET A 21 13.76 16.95 -3.29
C MET A 21 14.89 17.96 -3.48
N GLN A 22 16.09 17.46 -3.77
CA GLN A 22 17.32 18.23 -3.96
C GLN A 22 18.12 17.62 -5.11
N ASP A 23 18.70 18.46 -5.97
CA ASP A 23 19.57 17.99 -7.06
C ASP A 23 20.92 17.52 -6.51
N GLY A 24 21.28 16.27 -6.78
CA GLY A 24 22.51 15.66 -6.25
C GLY A 24 23.81 16.29 -6.75
N ARG A 25 23.80 17.02 -7.89
CA ARG A 25 25.00 17.65 -8.46
C ARG A 25 25.21 19.09 -8.00
N SER A 26 24.14 19.88 -8.02
CA SER A 26 24.18 21.32 -7.68
C SER A 26 23.82 21.62 -6.24
N HIS A 27 23.20 20.67 -5.54
CA HIS A 27 22.72 20.80 -4.16
C HIS A 27 21.62 21.84 -3.98
N VAL A 28 21.03 22.29 -5.09
CA VAL A 28 19.88 23.18 -5.11
C VAL A 28 18.62 22.35 -4.84
N TYR A 29 17.78 22.83 -3.93
CA TYR A 29 16.49 22.22 -3.63
C TYR A 29 15.45 22.56 -4.70
N ASN A 30 14.69 21.56 -5.15
CA ASN A 30 13.59 21.75 -6.10
C ASN A 30 12.27 22.10 -5.42
N PHE A 31 12.20 21.92 -4.11
CA PHE A 31 11.06 22.21 -3.23
C PHE A 31 11.53 22.84 -1.93
N ASP A 32 10.61 23.30 -1.09
CA ASP A 32 10.93 23.92 0.21
C ASP A 32 11.81 22.98 1.06
N PRO A 33 13.05 23.36 1.43
CA PRO A 33 13.96 22.50 2.19
C PRO A 33 13.36 21.92 3.47
N TYR A 34 12.34 22.56 4.05
CA TYR A 34 11.57 22.04 5.18
C TYR A 34 11.01 20.64 4.92
N LEU A 35 10.52 20.36 3.71
CA LEU A 35 9.94 19.06 3.33
C LEU A 35 10.97 17.92 3.30
N ALA A 36 12.27 18.23 3.28
CA ALA A 36 13.30 17.20 3.17
C ALA A 36 13.40 16.33 4.43
N SER A 37 12.91 16.82 5.57
CA SER A 37 12.88 16.11 6.85
C SER A 37 11.45 15.73 7.20
N ILE A 38 11.27 14.52 7.71
CA ILE A 38 9.99 14.04 8.24
C ILE A 38 10.00 14.26 9.74
N MET A 39 8.90 14.78 10.29
CA MET A 39 8.74 14.88 11.74
C MET A 39 8.81 13.48 12.35
N PRO A 40 9.72 13.21 13.30
CA PRO A 40 9.79 11.92 13.96
C PRO A 40 8.46 11.53 14.59
N VAL A 41 8.14 10.23 14.56
CA VAL A 41 6.89 9.70 15.11
C VAL A 41 6.77 10.00 16.60
N LYS A 42 7.90 9.99 17.33
CA LYS A 42 7.95 10.34 18.75
C LYS A 42 7.53 11.80 19.01
N GLU A 43 7.77 12.71 18.06
CA GLU A 43 7.45 14.14 18.19
C GLU A 43 6.05 14.52 17.73
N PHE A 44 5.42 13.70 16.87
CA PHE A 44 4.10 13.96 16.31
C PHE A 44 2.99 13.52 17.28
N ASP A 45 1.99 14.39 17.49
CA ASP A 45 0.81 14.09 18.30
C ASP A 45 -0.26 13.37 17.46
N PHE A 46 -0.24 12.03 17.45
CA PHE A 46 -1.23 11.23 16.72
C PHE A 46 -2.62 11.28 17.34
N ASP A 47 -2.74 11.63 18.63
CA ASP A 47 -4.05 11.84 19.28
C ASP A 47 -4.73 13.11 18.77
N ALA A 48 -3.97 14.03 18.17
CA ALA A 48 -4.51 15.17 17.44
C ALA A 48 -5.09 14.82 16.07
N LEU A 49 -4.88 13.60 15.58
CA LEU A 49 -5.50 13.13 14.35
C LEU A 49 -6.88 12.54 14.63
N ARG A 50 -7.80 12.79 13.71
CA ARG A 50 -9.10 12.16 13.73
C ARG A 50 -8.96 10.64 13.56
N ARG A 51 -9.73 9.89 14.37
CA ARG A 51 -9.81 8.44 14.25
C ARG A 51 -10.49 8.03 12.96
N TYR A 52 -9.90 7.05 12.27
CA TYR A 52 -10.46 6.45 11.07
C TYR A 52 -11.84 5.81 11.36
N VAL A 53 -12.83 6.11 10.52
CA VAL A 53 -14.19 5.60 10.65
C VAL A 53 -14.43 4.46 9.66
N THR A 54 -14.63 3.25 10.16
CA THR A 54 -15.00 2.07 9.35
C THR A 54 -16.38 2.26 8.70
N SER A 55 -16.65 1.55 7.60
CA SER A 55 -17.91 1.69 6.85
C SER A 55 -19.12 1.37 7.73
N SER A 56 -19.01 0.33 8.56
CA SER A 56 -20.06 -0.06 9.52
C SER A 56 -20.38 1.03 10.54
N LYS A 57 -19.41 1.89 10.89
CA LYS A 57 -19.58 2.98 11.88
C LYS A 57 -19.94 4.32 11.25
N ASP A 58 -19.90 4.43 9.91
CA ASP A 58 -20.26 5.66 9.21
C ASP A 58 -21.78 5.80 9.06
N VAL A 59 -22.35 6.66 9.91
CA VAL A 59 -23.78 6.96 9.92
C VAL A 59 -24.24 7.63 8.62
N LYS A 60 -23.42 8.51 8.03
CA LYS A 60 -23.79 9.24 6.81
C LYS A 60 -23.79 8.30 5.60
N LEU A 61 -22.78 7.42 5.49
CA LEU A 61 -22.75 6.38 4.47
C LEU A 61 -24.00 5.50 4.53
N ARG A 62 -24.41 5.07 5.73
CA ARG A 62 -25.60 4.25 5.91
C ARG A 62 -26.89 5.01 5.57
N GLN A 63 -27.03 6.25 6.02
CA GLN A 63 -28.18 7.10 5.69
C GLN A 63 -28.30 7.32 4.18
N LEU A 64 -27.19 7.60 3.50
CA LEU A 64 -27.17 7.73 2.04
C LEU A 64 -27.58 6.41 1.38
N SER A 65 -27.01 5.29 1.83
CA SER A 65 -27.37 3.96 1.31
C SER A 65 -28.87 3.69 1.41
N ALA A 66 -29.47 3.94 2.58
CA ALA A 66 -30.90 3.80 2.79
C ALA A 66 -31.72 4.76 1.91
N SER A 67 -31.30 6.03 1.78
CA SER A 67 -32.02 7.03 0.99
C SER A 67 -32.04 6.74 -0.51
N TYR A 68 -30.99 6.09 -1.03
CA TYR A 68 -30.88 5.68 -2.43
C TYR A 68 -31.33 4.22 -2.67
N GLY A 69 -31.78 3.52 -1.63
CA GLY A 69 -32.24 2.12 -1.73
C GLY A 69 -31.11 1.11 -2.01
N MET A 70 -29.88 1.43 -1.63
CA MET A 70 -28.71 0.57 -1.80
C MET A 70 -28.66 -0.51 -0.72
N LYS A 71 -28.43 -1.76 -1.10
CA LYS A 71 -28.33 -2.89 -0.16
C LYS A 71 -26.95 -3.00 0.50
N TYR A 72 -25.91 -2.60 -0.23
CA TYR A 72 -24.53 -2.76 0.17
C TYR A 72 -23.84 -1.40 0.26
N CYS A 73 -22.92 -1.25 1.20
CA CYS A 73 -22.05 -0.07 1.25
C CYS A 73 -20.65 -0.41 1.70
N GLY A 74 -19.67 0.42 1.36
CA GLY A 74 -18.27 0.17 1.73
C GLY A 74 -17.37 1.36 1.44
N SER A 75 -16.17 1.34 2.01
CA SER A 75 -15.11 2.27 1.66
C SER A 75 -14.23 1.70 0.55
N THR A 76 -13.51 2.59 -0.14
CA THR A 76 -12.52 2.16 -1.13
C THR A 76 -11.53 1.15 -0.54
N SER A 77 -11.02 1.41 0.66
CA SER A 77 -10.12 0.51 1.38
C SER A 77 -10.71 -0.87 1.70
N SER A 78 -12.01 -0.96 2.04
CA SER A 78 -12.63 -2.24 2.44
C SER A 78 -13.03 -3.13 1.28
N MET A 79 -13.32 -2.54 0.11
CA MET A 79 -13.74 -3.29 -1.07
C MET A 79 -12.57 -3.68 -1.99
N THR A 80 -11.46 -2.93 -1.96
CA THR A 80 -10.35 -3.08 -2.91
C THR A 80 -9.77 -4.51 -2.97
N SER A 81 -9.60 -5.18 -1.83
CA SER A 81 -8.99 -6.52 -1.77
C SER A 81 -9.86 -7.56 -2.48
N ILE A 82 -11.18 -7.54 -2.26
CA ILE A 82 -12.14 -8.41 -2.93
C ILE A 82 -12.21 -8.09 -4.43
N LEU A 83 -12.27 -6.81 -4.80
CA LEU A 83 -12.32 -6.39 -6.20
C LEU A 83 -11.06 -6.77 -6.99
N SER A 84 -9.91 -6.84 -6.33
CA SER A 84 -8.66 -7.29 -6.95
C SER A 84 -8.77 -8.74 -7.47
N HIS A 85 -9.48 -9.61 -6.76
CA HIS A 85 -9.72 -10.99 -7.21
C HIS A 85 -10.57 -11.05 -8.47
N PHE A 86 -11.64 -10.25 -8.55
CA PHE A 86 -12.43 -10.18 -9.79
C PHE A 86 -11.63 -9.61 -10.96
N HIS A 87 -10.73 -8.66 -10.73
CA HIS A 87 -9.78 -8.22 -11.76
C HIS A 87 -8.86 -9.38 -12.22
N TYR A 88 -8.32 -10.19 -11.30
CA TYR A 88 -7.52 -11.37 -11.68
C TYR A 88 -8.31 -12.38 -12.51
N LEU A 89 -9.60 -12.56 -12.21
CA LEU A 89 -10.50 -13.43 -12.97
C LEU A 89 -10.72 -12.88 -14.38
N LEU A 90 -11.17 -11.62 -14.48
CA LEU A 90 -11.52 -10.94 -15.74
C LEU A 90 -10.33 -10.81 -16.69
N SER A 91 -9.16 -10.51 -16.13
CA SER A 91 -7.92 -10.31 -16.89
C SER A 91 -7.16 -11.62 -17.18
N ALA A 92 -7.71 -12.77 -16.75
CA ALA A 92 -7.02 -14.07 -16.80
C ALA A 92 -5.58 -13.97 -16.28
N TRP A 93 -5.40 -13.42 -15.07
CA TRP A 93 -4.10 -13.18 -14.45
C TRP A 93 -3.12 -12.39 -15.34
N ARG A 94 -3.59 -11.31 -15.96
CA ARG A 94 -2.73 -10.41 -16.75
C ARG A 94 -1.53 -9.97 -15.93
N ARG A 95 -0.34 -10.20 -16.48
CA ARG A 95 0.92 -9.81 -15.82
C ARG A 95 1.08 -8.29 -15.88
N PRO A 96 1.65 -7.68 -14.85
CA PRO A 96 2.02 -6.28 -14.91
C PRO A 96 2.94 -5.98 -16.11
N ASN A 97 2.73 -4.81 -16.69
CA ASN A 97 3.53 -4.25 -17.77
C ASN A 97 4.53 -3.24 -17.20
N PHE A 98 5.77 -3.35 -17.63
CA PHE A 98 6.90 -2.54 -17.17
C PHE A 98 7.39 -1.54 -18.22
N ALA A 99 6.53 -1.12 -19.16
CA ALA A 99 6.89 -0.22 -20.26
C ALA A 99 7.50 1.13 -19.80
N PHE A 100 7.18 1.58 -18.59
CA PHE A 100 7.74 2.81 -18.01
C PHE A 100 9.07 2.62 -17.29
N LEU A 101 9.59 1.39 -17.22
CA LEU A 101 10.91 1.12 -16.67
C LEU A 101 11.97 1.16 -17.77
N SER A 102 13.14 1.69 -17.42
CA SER A 102 14.34 1.61 -18.23
C SER A 102 14.91 0.19 -18.23
N ARG A 103 15.86 -0.06 -19.14
CA ARG A 103 16.61 -1.32 -19.19
C ARG A 103 17.65 -1.47 -18.08
N SER A 104 17.75 -0.50 -17.16
CA SER A 104 18.73 -0.53 -16.06
C SER A 104 18.24 -1.30 -14.83
N ILE A 105 16.98 -1.74 -14.85
CA ILE A 105 16.42 -2.67 -13.88
C ILE A 105 16.38 -4.07 -14.49
N GLU A 106 16.74 -5.05 -13.67
CA GLU A 106 16.54 -6.48 -13.94
C GLU A 106 15.39 -6.94 -13.03
N PRO A 107 14.17 -7.11 -13.57
CA PRO A 107 13.04 -7.55 -12.78
C PRO A 107 13.28 -8.93 -12.15
N GLU A 108 13.28 -9.02 -10.82
CA GLU A 108 13.33 -10.31 -10.11
C GLU A 108 12.08 -11.15 -10.37
N SER A 109 10.96 -10.52 -10.73
CA SER A 109 9.76 -11.21 -11.19
C SER A 109 8.82 -10.28 -11.95
N TYR A 110 8.14 -10.85 -12.95
CA TYR A 110 7.15 -10.15 -13.78
C TYR A 110 5.71 -10.35 -13.29
N ASN A 111 5.52 -10.77 -12.04
CA ASN A 111 4.22 -11.10 -11.48
C ASN A 111 3.90 -10.24 -10.26
N PHE A 112 2.62 -10.07 -9.97
CA PHE A 112 2.15 -9.51 -8.70
C PHE A 112 2.76 -10.28 -7.51
N THR A 113 2.99 -9.59 -6.39
CA THR A 113 3.59 -10.23 -5.21
C THR A 113 2.64 -11.23 -4.55
N ALA A 114 3.19 -12.22 -3.84
CA ALA A 114 2.38 -13.21 -3.12
C ALA A 114 1.32 -12.54 -2.20
N LEU A 115 1.71 -11.46 -1.51
CA LEU A 115 0.81 -10.68 -0.66
C LEU A 115 -0.40 -10.11 -1.42
N SER A 116 -0.17 -9.54 -2.61
CA SER A 116 -1.26 -8.98 -3.43
C SER A 116 -2.17 -10.03 -4.08
N ARG A 117 -1.67 -11.26 -4.23
CA ARG A 117 -2.38 -12.40 -4.84
C ARG A 117 -3.08 -13.30 -3.82
N GLY A 118 -2.73 -13.17 -2.54
CA GLY A 118 -3.29 -13.98 -1.46
C GLY A 118 -4.78 -13.74 -1.27
N PRO A 119 -5.50 -14.67 -0.61
CA PRO A 119 -6.95 -14.57 -0.43
C PRO A 119 -7.37 -13.30 0.32
N ALA A 120 -8.45 -12.67 -0.13
CA ALA A 120 -9.08 -11.55 0.53
C ALA A 120 -10.17 -12.01 1.51
N ALA A 121 -10.36 -11.24 2.59
CA ALA A 121 -11.50 -11.41 3.48
C ALA A 121 -12.08 -10.05 3.88
N ALA A 122 -13.39 -10.03 4.14
CA ALA A 122 -14.12 -8.86 4.62
C ALA A 122 -15.34 -9.29 5.43
N PHE A 123 -15.84 -8.38 6.26
CA PHE A 123 -17.15 -8.50 6.89
C PHE A 123 -18.17 -7.67 6.13
N ALA A 124 -19.36 -8.20 5.93
CA ALA A 124 -20.55 -7.46 5.52
C ALA A 124 -21.49 -7.35 6.73
N HIS A 125 -21.33 -6.27 7.50
CA HIS A 125 -22.06 -6.01 8.73
C HIS A 125 -23.49 -5.55 8.43
N PHE A 126 -24.47 -6.34 8.84
CA PHE A 126 -25.87 -6.03 8.61
C PHE A 126 -26.40 -5.07 9.69
N LYS A 127 -26.94 -3.93 9.27
CA LYS A 127 -27.64 -3.00 10.16
C LYS A 127 -28.67 -2.18 9.40
N ASP A 128 -29.88 -2.08 9.95
CA ASP A 128 -30.98 -1.26 9.41
C ASP A 128 -31.26 -1.52 7.91
N GLY A 129 -31.17 -2.78 7.48
CA GLY A 129 -31.45 -3.18 6.09
C GLY A 129 -30.27 -3.01 5.12
N THR A 130 -29.12 -2.50 5.56
CA THR A 130 -27.92 -2.32 4.73
C THR A 130 -26.77 -3.20 5.24
N TYR A 131 -25.97 -3.72 4.32
CA TYR A 131 -24.75 -4.49 4.60
C TYR A 131 -23.50 -3.62 4.36
N ALA A 132 -22.79 -3.28 5.43
CA ALA A 132 -21.57 -2.46 5.36
C ALA A 132 -20.30 -3.32 5.32
N PHE A 133 -19.49 -3.12 4.29
CA PHE A 133 -18.22 -3.81 4.07
C PHE A 133 -17.11 -3.19 4.92
N ASP A 134 -16.54 -3.99 5.81
CA ASP A 134 -15.34 -3.68 6.59
C ASP A 134 -14.23 -4.69 6.25
N SER A 135 -12.99 -4.21 6.18
CA SER A 135 -11.83 -5.10 6.01
C SER A 135 -11.72 -6.08 7.18
N ASP A 136 -11.39 -7.33 6.85
CA ASP A 136 -11.05 -8.33 7.87
C ASP A 136 -9.61 -8.11 8.35
N LYS A 137 -9.49 -7.73 9.62
CA LYS A 137 -8.23 -7.38 10.28
C LYS A 137 -7.61 -8.52 11.10
N GLU A 138 -8.08 -9.77 10.95
CA GLU A 138 -7.63 -10.91 11.78
C GLU A 138 -6.10 -11.07 11.86
N TYR A 139 -5.41 -10.78 10.75
CA TYR A 139 -3.95 -10.87 10.64
C TYR A 139 -3.30 -9.52 10.32
N ASP A 140 -4.05 -8.43 10.38
CA ASP A 140 -3.49 -7.10 10.14
C ASP A 140 -2.63 -6.72 11.35
N THR A 141 -1.35 -6.46 11.09
CA THR A 141 -0.44 -5.84 12.06
C THR A 141 -0.29 -4.38 11.69
N GLU A 142 -0.75 -3.49 12.56
CA GLU A 142 -0.50 -2.07 12.37
C GLU A 142 0.99 -1.79 12.56
N ASN A 143 1.48 -0.80 11.82
CA ASN A 143 2.89 -0.52 11.73
C ASN A 143 3.16 0.97 11.55
N ILE A 144 4.41 1.34 11.76
CA ILE A 144 4.90 2.72 11.74
C ILE A 144 4.55 3.47 10.44
N LEU A 145 4.49 2.77 9.31
CA LEU A 145 4.20 3.37 8.01
C LEU A 145 2.76 3.85 7.90
N SER A 146 1.83 3.22 8.61
CA SER A 146 0.43 3.64 8.65
C SER A 146 0.26 4.97 9.39
N LEU A 147 1.02 5.17 10.47
CA LEU A 147 1.07 6.43 11.24
C LEU A 147 1.73 7.53 10.41
N LEU A 148 2.92 7.24 9.87
CA LEU A 148 3.67 8.17 9.03
C LEU A 148 2.89 8.62 7.78
N GLY A 149 2.08 7.75 7.18
CA GLY A 149 1.19 8.11 6.08
C GLY A 149 0.27 9.28 6.43
N LYS A 150 -0.44 9.21 7.55
CA LYS A 150 -1.36 10.28 8.00
C LYS A 150 -0.63 11.58 8.36
N SER A 151 0.53 11.46 8.99
CA SER A 151 1.38 12.62 9.30
C SER A 151 1.84 13.31 8.02
N MET A 152 2.32 12.56 7.04
CA MET A 152 2.75 13.12 5.76
C MET A 152 1.60 13.68 4.93
N GLU A 153 0.40 13.10 4.95
CA GLU A 153 -0.78 13.70 4.31
C GLU A 153 -1.00 15.15 4.81
N LYS A 154 -0.87 15.39 6.12
CA LYS A 154 -0.92 16.74 6.71
C LYS A 154 0.27 17.60 6.29
N LEU A 155 1.49 17.06 6.30
CA LEU A 155 2.70 17.78 5.86
C LEU A 155 2.58 18.30 4.42
N LEU A 156 1.95 17.53 3.52
CA LEU A 156 1.82 17.89 2.12
C LEU A 156 0.68 18.88 1.84
N THR A 157 -0.26 19.04 2.78
CA THR A 157 -1.51 19.79 2.58
C THR A 157 -1.70 20.99 3.51
N LEU A 158 -0.88 21.12 4.55
CA LEU A 158 -0.91 22.26 5.47
C LEU A 158 0.31 23.17 5.27
N PRO A 159 0.17 24.49 5.50
CA PRO A 159 1.32 25.36 5.66
C PRO A 159 2.20 24.90 6.83
N ARG A 160 3.49 25.24 6.75
CA ARG A 160 4.51 24.89 7.76
C ARG A 160 4.06 25.19 9.19
N ASP A 161 3.62 26.42 9.45
CA ASP A 161 3.27 26.86 10.81
C ASP A 161 2.05 26.11 11.36
N ASP A 162 1.12 25.70 10.50
CA ASP A 162 -0.04 24.91 10.89
C ASP A 162 0.32 23.44 11.13
N PHE A 163 1.18 22.86 10.30
CA PHE A 163 1.67 21.49 10.51
C PHE A 163 2.50 21.36 11.79
N GLU A 164 3.33 22.34 12.12
CA GLU A 164 4.13 22.34 13.35
C GLU A 164 3.28 22.37 14.63
N LYS A 165 2.01 22.82 14.57
CA LYS A 165 1.08 22.71 15.70
C LYS A 165 0.81 21.25 16.08
N TYR A 166 0.93 20.29 15.15
CA TYR A 166 0.75 18.86 15.44
C TYR A 166 1.92 18.21 16.18
N ARG A 167 3.01 18.95 16.43
CA ARG A 167 4.07 18.49 17.33
C ARG A 167 3.54 18.39 18.76
N ARG A 168 3.90 17.35 19.52
CA ARG A 168 3.44 17.14 20.91
C ARG A 168 3.67 18.34 21.81
N SER A 169 4.78 19.06 21.65
CA SER A 169 5.08 20.26 22.42
C SER A 169 4.16 21.46 22.09
N LYS A 170 3.51 21.46 20.93
CA LYS A 170 2.66 22.55 20.43
C LYS A 170 1.19 22.16 20.24
N SER A 171 0.83 20.88 20.39
CA SER A 171 -0.51 20.39 20.06
C SER A 171 -1.62 20.98 20.91
N HIS A 172 -1.30 21.52 22.09
CA HIS A 172 -2.22 22.34 22.89
C HIS A 172 -2.72 23.60 22.17
N GLN A 173 -2.05 24.03 21.08
CA GLN A 173 -2.41 25.19 20.26
C GLN A 173 -3.45 24.84 19.17
N LEU A 174 -3.67 23.55 18.90
CA LEU A 174 -4.70 23.12 17.95
C LEU A 174 -6.08 23.36 18.54
N SER A 175 -6.91 24.08 17.81
CA SER A 175 -8.32 24.27 18.15
C SER A 175 -9.10 22.95 18.09
N ASP A 176 -10.23 22.91 18.81
CA ASP A 176 -11.16 21.78 18.74
C ASP A 176 -11.69 21.57 17.32
N GLU A 177 -11.81 22.64 16.52
CA GLU A 177 -12.23 22.60 15.13
C GLU A 177 -11.16 21.96 14.24
N GLU A 178 -9.87 22.28 14.43
CA GLU A 178 -8.76 21.66 13.71
C GLU A 178 -8.61 20.17 14.07
N ARG A 179 -8.83 19.80 15.33
CA ARG A 179 -8.82 18.40 15.80
C ARG A 179 -10.00 17.59 15.28
N ASN A 180 -11.17 18.21 15.18
CA ASN A 180 -12.42 17.54 14.77
C ASN A 180 -12.83 17.82 13.32
N ALA A 181 -11.98 18.47 12.53
CA ALA A 181 -12.24 18.77 11.13
C ALA A 181 -12.73 17.52 10.40
N GLN A 182 -13.82 17.65 9.64
CA GLN A 182 -14.39 16.51 8.92
C GLN A 182 -13.54 16.20 7.69
N ASP A 183 -13.19 14.93 7.56
CA ASP A 183 -12.63 14.40 6.32
C ASP A 183 -13.63 14.65 5.18
N SER A 184 -13.11 15.04 4.03
CA SER A 184 -13.93 15.22 2.84
C SER A 184 -14.15 13.87 2.19
N PHE A 185 -15.41 13.49 1.99
CA PHE A 185 -15.79 12.22 1.36
C PHE A 185 -16.56 12.44 0.07
N HIS A 186 -16.29 11.59 -0.91
CA HIS A 186 -17.10 11.40 -2.10
C HIS A 186 -17.91 10.11 -1.98
N TYR A 187 -19.16 10.14 -2.43
CA TYR A 187 -20.05 8.98 -2.42
C TYR A 187 -20.50 8.67 -3.85
N THR A 188 -20.28 7.43 -4.29
CA THR A 188 -20.59 6.96 -5.64
C THR A 188 -21.47 5.72 -5.56
N THR A 189 -22.46 5.61 -6.44
CA THR A 189 -23.30 4.41 -6.57
C THR A 189 -22.94 3.59 -7.81
N LEU A 190 -22.95 2.26 -7.69
CA LEU A 190 -22.85 1.34 -8.83
C LEU A 190 -23.52 0.01 -8.47
N GLY A 191 -24.52 -0.42 -9.25
CA GLY A 191 -25.38 -1.54 -8.85
C GLY A 191 -26.13 -1.21 -7.55
N ASP A 192 -26.20 -2.18 -6.63
CA ASP A 192 -26.76 -2.02 -5.29
C ASP A 192 -25.74 -1.51 -4.25
N PHE A 193 -24.56 -1.03 -4.70
CA PHE A 193 -23.50 -0.52 -3.83
C PHE A 193 -23.50 1.00 -3.71
N MET A 194 -23.40 1.49 -2.48
CA MET A 194 -22.95 2.84 -2.12
C MET A 194 -21.48 2.80 -1.66
N MET A 195 -20.59 3.43 -2.40
CA MET A 195 -19.15 3.45 -2.11
C MET A 195 -18.70 4.82 -1.62
N ARG A 196 -17.91 4.84 -0.54
CA ARG A 196 -17.29 6.04 0.02
C ARG A 196 -15.80 6.08 -0.31
N SER A 197 -15.32 7.19 -0.86
CA SER A 197 -13.90 7.50 -0.96
C SER A 197 -13.55 8.72 -0.13
N GLN A 198 -12.49 8.62 0.67
CA GLN A 198 -11.84 9.79 1.23
C GLN A 198 -11.21 10.60 0.09
N LEU A 199 -11.22 11.92 0.22
CA LEU A 199 -10.68 12.85 -0.75
C LEU A 199 -9.49 13.58 -0.13
N ASP A 200 -8.29 13.18 -0.54
CA ASP A 200 -7.06 13.65 0.08
C ASP A 200 -6.59 15.00 -0.48
N ALA A 201 -6.76 15.26 -1.78
CA ALA A 201 -6.38 16.54 -2.38
C ALA A 201 -7.17 16.88 -3.66
N TYR A 202 -7.16 18.16 -4.01
CA TYR A 202 -7.86 18.70 -5.18
C TYR A 202 -7.04 19.76 -5.91
N ASP A 203 -7.02 19.69 -7.25
CA ASP A 203 -6.55 20.75 -8.13
C ASP A 203 -7.46 20.89 -9.36
N PRO A 204 -8.10 22.06 -9.60
CA PRO A 204 -9.02 22.27 -10.71
C PRO A 204 -8.40 22.14 -12.10
N ARG A 205 -7.06 22.18 -12.21
CA ARG A 205 -6.35 22.09 -13.49
C ARG A 205 -6.18 20.64 -13.96
N LEU A 206 -6.36 19.66 -13.06
CA LEU A 206 -6.34 18.24 -13.41
C LEU A 206 -7.64 17.84 -14.14
N PRO A 207 -7.60 16.83 -15.03
CA PRO A 207 -8.79 16.33 -15.70
C PRO A 207 -9.90 15.84 -14.76
N GLY A 208 -11.11 15.70 -15.33
CA GLY A 208 -12.24 15.10 -14.65
C GLY A 208 -12.72 15.92 -13.44
N SER A 209 -12.65 15.33 -12.25
CA SER A 209 -13.09 15.98 -11.00
C SER A 209 -12.03 16.90 -10.39
N GLY A 210 -10.79 16.87 -10.89
CA GLY A 210 -9.64 17.52 -10.28
C GLY A 210 -9.15 16.86 -8.98
N MET A 211 -9.80 15.77 -8.54
CA MET A 211 -9.50 15.08 -7.29
C MET A 211 -8.35 14.09 -7.47
N PHE A 212 -7.48 13.98 -6.49
CA PHE A 212 -6.42 12.96 -6.48
C PHE A 212 -6.10 12.51 -5.07
N ASP A 213 -5.48 11.35 -4.99
CA ASP A 213 -5.14 10.66 -3.75
C ASP A 213 -3.70 10.97 -3.34
N LEU A 214 -3.43 11.07 -2.02
CA LEU A 214 -2.09 11.25 -1.51
C LEU A 214 -1.58 9.92 -0.94
N LYS A 215 -0.39 9.51 -1.37
CA LYS A 215 0.24 8.28 -0.91
C LYS A 215 1.72 8.51 -0.63
N THR A 216 2.25 7.68 0.25
CA THR A 216 3.67 7.67 0.57
C THR A 216 4.26 6.31 0.26
N ARG A 217 5.54 6.32 -0.12
CA ARG A 217 6.29 5.13 -0.48
C ARG A 217 7.57 5.06 0.31
N ALA A 218 7.56 4.22 1.34
CA ALA A 218 8.78 3.85 2.05
C ALA A 218 9.71 3.06 1.13
N VAL A 219 11.02 3.33 1.23
CA VAL A 219 12.06 2.59 0.50
C VAL A 219 12.02 1.10 0.80
N VAL A 220 12.47 0.30 -0.15
CA VAL A 220 12.51 -1.17 -0.04
C VAL A 220 13.17 -1.66 1.25
N ALA A 221 14.24 -1.00 1.73
CA ALA A 221 14.92 -1.38 2.96
C ALA A 221 14.00 -1.32 4.19
N VAL A 222 13.12 -0.31 4.28
CA VAL A 222 12.13 -0.18 5.35
C VAL A 222 10.97 -1.17 5.17
N ARG A 223 10.50 -1.34 3.92
CA ARG A 223 9.35 -2.22 3.63
C ARG A 223 9.65 -3.71 3.89
N MET A 224 10.91 -4.12 3.80
CA MET A 224 11.33 -5.50 4.01
C MET A 224 11.54 -5.85 5.49
N ASP A 225 11.74 -4.86 6.36
CA ASP A 225 11.79 -5.04 7.82
C ASP A 225 11.06 -3.86 8.50
N VAL A 226 9.73 -3.89 8.47
CA VAL A 226 8.91 -2.79 9.01
C VAL A 226 8.99 -2.69 10.54
N LYS A 227 9.22 -3.82 11.24
CA LYS A 227 9.41 -3.82 12.70
C LYS A 227 10.76 -3.21 13.06
N GLY A 228 11.83 -3.59 12.36
CA GLY A 228 13.16 -2.99 12.47
C GLY A 228 13.39 -1.82 11.51
N TYR A 229 12.36 -0.97 11.28
CA TYR A 229 12.40 0.07 10.24
C TYR A 229 13.59 1.02 10.35
N GLU A 230 14.09 1.25 11.57
CA GLU A 230 15.25 2.09 11.85
C GLU A 230 16.51 1.60 11.12
N LYS A 231 16.69 0.28 10.97
CA LYS A 231 17.81 -0.30 10.20
C LYS A 231 17.72 0.03 8.71
N GLY A 232 16.51 0.24 8.21
CA GLY A 232 16.24 0.64 6.84
C GLY A 232 16.26 2.15 6.62
N ALA A 233 16.21 2.95 7.69
CA ALA A 233 16.15 4.40 7.60
C ALA A 233 17.42 5.01 6.98
N GLY A 234 18.56 4.33 7.10
CA GLY A 234 19.80 4.73 6.42
C GLY A 234 19.78 4.66 4.89
N TYR A 235 18.82 3.95 4.29
CA TYR A 235 18.78 3.74 2.84
C TYR A 235 18.36 5.03 2.11
N GLU A 236 19.17 5.45 1.13
CA GLU A 236 18.98 6.70 0.38
C GLU A 236 18.56 6.43 -1.08
N ILE A 237 17.66 7.26 -1.63
CA ILE A 237 17.41 7.31 -3.07
C ILE A 237 18.29 8.40 -3.70
N ARG A 238 19.26 7.99 -4.51
CA ARG A 238 20.29 8.89 -5.08
C ARG A 238 20.18 9.05 -6.59
N LYS A 239 19.39 8.21 -7.25
CA LYS A 239 19.32 8.14 -8.72
C LYS A 239 17.86 8.08 -9.19
N ARG A 240 17.63 8.56 -10.40
CA ARG A 240 16.34 8.37 -11.09
C ARG A 240 16.14 6.92 -11.51
N PHE A 241 17.17 6.32 -12.11
CA PHE A 241 17.14 4.98 -12.71
C PHE A 241 18.16 4.05 -12.04
N GLY A 242 17.87 2.75 -12.03
CA GLY A 242 18.75 1.67 -11.56
C GLY A 242 18.06 0.65 -10.63
N GLN A 243 18.72 -0.48 -10.37
CA GLN A 243 18.20 -1.55 -9.51
C GLN A 243 18.04 -1.17 -8.03
N TRP A 244 18.89 -0.27 -7.53
CA TRP A 244 19.02 0.09 -6.12
C TRP A 244 19.23 1.59 -5.97
N GLU A 245 18.89 2.11 -4.79
CA GLU A 245 19.02 3.52 -4.40
C GLU A 245 18.40 4.45 -5.46
N SER A 246 17.28 4.03 -6.06
CA SER A 246 16.65 4.68 -7.20
C SER A 246 15.13 4.79 -7.05
N PHE A 247 14.55 5.83 -7.67
CA PHE A 247 13.08 5.95 -7.78
C PHE A 247 12.50 4.84 -8.64
N GLU A 248 13.21 4.44 -9.70
CA GLU A 248 12.80 3.35 -10.59
C GLU A 248 12.62 2.01 -9.87
N ARG A 249 13.47 1.69 -8.89
CA ARG A 249 13.30 0.51 -8.03
C ARG A 249 11.99 0.56 -7.26
N GLU A 250 11.69 1.70 -6.65
CA GLU A 250 10.45 1.87 -5.88
C GLU A 250 9.22 1.82 -6.78
N TYR A 251 9.29 2.43 -7.96
CA TYR A 251 8.23 2.41 -8.96
C TYR A 251 7.97 1.00 -9.50
N TYR A 252 9.01 0.23 -9.81
CA TYR A 252 8.91 -1.19 -10.17
C TYR A 252 8.18 -2.01 -9.12
N ASP A 253 8.58 -1.86 -7.85
CA ASP A 253 7.91 -2.58 -6.78
C ASP A 253 6.46 -2.09 -6.63
N MET A 254 6.15 -0.81 -6.88
CA MET A 254 4.79 -0.29 -6.82
C MET A 254 3.87 -0.93 -7.87
N ILE A 255 4.35 -1.07 -9.12
CA ILE A 255 3.62 -1.76 -10.20
C ILE A 255 3.14 -3.15 -9.73
N ARG A 256 4.02 -3.88 -9.05
CA ARG A 256 3.76 -5.27 -8.61
C ARG A 256 2.97 -5.40 -7.32
N THR A 257 2.78 -4.31 -6.57
CA THR A 257 2.22 -4.37 -5.20
C THR A 257 0.97 -3.54 -5.00
N VAL A 258 0.99 -2.26 -5.41
CA VAL A 258 -0.04 -1.29 -5.01
C VAL A 258 -0.82 -0.71 -6.19
N PHE A 259 -0.30 -0.80 -7.43
CA PHE A 259 -0.97 -0.20 -8.59
C PHE A 259 -2.39 -0.71 -8.82
N LEU A 260 -2.65 -2.01 -8.62
CA LEU A 260 -4.01 -2.53 -8.73
C LEU A 260 -4.95 -1.93 -7.66
N LYS A 261 -4.46 -1.78 -6.43
CA LYS A 261 -5.22 -1.15 -5.34
C LYS A 261 -5.52 0.32 -5.67
N TYR A 262 -4.51 1.02 -6.14
CA TYR A 262 -4.55 2.41 -6.57
C TYR A 262 -5.55 2.64 -7.70
N SER A 263 -5.49 1.83 -8.76
CA SER A 263 -6.43 1.81 -9.87
C SER A 263 -7.88 1.70 -9.38
N LEU A 264 -8.16 0.75 -8.47
CA LEU A 264 -9.50 0.55 -7.92
C LEU A 264 -9.95 1.73 -7.05
N GLN A 265 -9.07 2.26 -6.20
CA GLN A 265 -9.37 3.42 -5.34
C GLN A 265 -9.69 4.67 -6.16
N VAL A 266 -8.86 4.98 -7.14
CA VAL A 266 -9.04 6.13 -8.05
C VAL A 266 -10.35 6.02 -8.83
N ARG A 267 -10.70 4.82 -9.31
CA ARG A 267 -11.97 4.58 -10.02
C ARG A 267 -13.20 4.73 -9.12
N MET A 268 -13.18 4.13 -7.92
CA MET A 268 -14.28 4.28 -6.95
C MET A 268 -14.45 5.73 -6.49
N GLY A 269 -13.33 6.42 -6.27
CA GLY A 269 -13.28 7.82 -5.83
C GLY A 269 -13.46 8.86 -6.93
N ARG A 270 -13.55 8.43 -8.20
CA ARG A 270 -13.61 9.30 -9.39
C ARG A 270 -12.47 10.33 -9.41
N MET A 271 -11.28 9.88 -9.07
CA MET A 271 -10.05 10.67 -9.02
C MET A 271 -9.30 10.59 -10.36
N ASP A 272 -8.35 11.50 -10.56
CA ASP A 272 -7.50 11.55 -11.75
C ASP A 272 -6.25 10.67 -11.63
N GLY A 273 -5.68 10.58 -10.43
CA GLY A 273 -4.43 9.89 -10.19
C GLY A 273 -3.98 9.96 -8.75
N ILE A 274 -2.69 9.69 -8.53
CA ILE A 274 -2.09 9.55 -7.20
C ILE A 274 -0.80 10.35 -7.14
N PHE A 275 -0.68 11.17 -6.10
CA PHE A 275 0.57 11.83 -5.73
C PHE A 275 1.34 10.96 -4.74
N VAL A 276 2.60 10.65 -5.04
CA VAL A 276 3.45 9.77 -4.24
C VAL A 276 4.65 10.54 -3.69
N ALA A 277 4.83 10.52 -2.37
CA ALA A 277 6.06 10.97 -1.70
C ALA A 277 6.96 9.77 -1.35
N TYR A 278 8.21 9.76 -1.84
CA TYR A 278 9.18 8.69 -1.56
C TYR A 278 10.02 9.03 -0.33
N HIS A 279 10.15 8.10 0.63
CA HIS A 279 10.82 8.38 1.89
C HIS A 279 11.51 7.16 2.52
N ASN A 280 12.41 7.40 3.47
CA ASN A 280 13.03 6.38 4.32
C ASN A 280 12.58 6.46 5.80
N THR A 281 11.45 7.12 6.06
CA THR A 281 10.89 7.46 7.40
C THR A 281 11.54 8.65 8.10
N GLN A 282 12.75 9.04 7.74
CA GLN A 282 13.42 10.25 8.26
C GLN A 282 13.43 11.41 7.26
N ARG A 283 13.50 11.11 5.97
CA ARG A 283 13.67 12.08 4.89
C ARG A 283 12.75 11.78 3.71
N ILE A 284 12.32 12.83 3.03
CA ILE A 284 11.64 12.73 1.73
C ILE A 284 12.67 12.92 0.62
N PHE A 285 12.71 11.97 -0.32
CA PHE A 285 13.64 11.99 -1.46
C PHE A 285 13.08 12.73 -2.66
N GLY A 286 11.76 12.75 -2.81
CA GLY A 286 11.11 13.35 -3.95
C GLY A 286 9.67 12.91 -4.11
N PHE A 287 9.06 13.39 -5.18
CA PHE A 287 7.64 13.27 -5.46
C PHE A 287 7.39 12.81 -6.90
N GLN A 288 6.30 12.08 -7.11
CA GLN A 288 5.82 11.70 -8.43
C GLN A 288 4.30 11.76 -8.47
N TYR A 289 3.75 12.32 -9.54
CA TYR A 289 2.33 12.15 -9.84
C TYR A 289 2.15 11.01 -10.85
N ILE A 290 1.27 10.07 -10.55
CA ILE A 290 0.98 8.89 -11.37
C ILE A 290 -0.50 8.96 -11.74
N SER A 291 -0.79 9.30 -12.99
CA SER A 291 -2.16 9.37 -13.51
C SER A 291 -2.79 7.98 -13.61
N LEU A 292 -4.13 7.92 -13.65
CA LEU A 292 -4.83 6.65 -13.88
C LEU A 292 -4.43 5.99 -15.20
N ASP A 293 -4.20 6.79 -16.25
CA ASP A 293 -3.79 6.31 -17.57
C ASP A 293 -2.41 5.63 -17.51
N GLU A 294 -1.49 6.17 -16.71
CA GLU A 294 -0.17 5.57 -16.46
C GLU A 294 -0.29 4.24 -15.68
N ILE A 295 -1.15 4.21 -14.66
CA ILE A 295 -1.47 2.98 -13.93
C ILE A 295 -2.09 1.94 -14.88
N ASP A 296 -2.95 2.37 -15.81
CA ASP A 296 -3.62 1.48 -16.75
C ASP A 296 -2.68 0.87 -17.77
N VAL A 297 -1.65 1.58 -18.22
CA VAL A 297 -0.60 0.97 -19.04
C VAL A 297 0.07 -0.16 -18.27
N ALA A 298 0.36 0.04 -16.98
CA ALA A 298 1.02 -0.96 -16.14
C ALA A 298 0.12 -2.17 -15.82
N LEU A 299 -1.20 -2.00 -15.71
CA LEU A 299 -2.12 -3.08 -15.33
C LEU A 299 -2.87 -3.72 -16.50
N HIS A 300 -3.27 -2.90 -17.48
CA HIS A 300 -4.12 -3.27 -18.60
C HIS A 300 -3.37 -3.25 -19.94
N GLY A 301 -2.15 -2.72 -19.98
CA GLY A 301 -1.31 -2.67 -21.17
C GLY A 301 -1.67 -1.55 -22.16
N THR A 302 -2.55 -0.63 -21.76
CA THR A 302 -3.01 0.51 -22.57
C THR A 302 -3.30 1.70 -21.67
N SER A 303 -3.08 2.92 -22.18
CA SER A 303 -3.51 4.15 -21.50
C SER A 303 -5.00 4.45 -21.74
N ASP A 304 -5.67 3.68 -22.59
CA ASP A 304 -7.11 3.79 -22.80
C ASP A 304 -7.87 3.21 -21.61
N ARG A 305 -8.49 4.11 -20.84
CA ARG A 305 -9.21 3.80 -19.61
C ARG A 305 -10.41 2.87 -19.78
N ARG A 306 -10.93 2.70 -21.01
CA ARG A 306 -12.14 1.90 -21.26
C ARG A 306 -12.01 0.47 -20.75
N LEU A 307 -10.86 -0.17 -20.93
CA LEU A 307 -10.62 -1.53 -20.46
C LEU A 307 -10.69 -1.62 -18.94
N GLY A 308 -9.90 -0.80 -18.24
CA GLY A 308 -9.86 -0.81 -16.78
C GLY A 308 -11.21 -0.40 -16.17
N ASP A 309 -11.91 0.56 -16.79
CA ASP A 309 -13.23 1.01 -16.34
C ASP A 309 -14.31 -0.07 -16.51
N GLN A 310 -14.28 -0.81 -17.63
CA GLN A 310 -15.18 -1.94 -17.83
C GLN A 310 -14.83 -3.10 -16.90
N GLU A 311 -13.54 -3.38 -16.65
CA GLU A 311 -13.10 -4.45 -15.74
C GLU A 311 -13.55 -4.14 -14.31
N PHE A 312 -13.45 -2.87 -13.90
CA PHE A 312 -13.97 -2.40 -12.61
C PHE A 312 -15.49 -2.55 -12.51
N LYS A 313 -16.24 -2.13 -13.54
CA LYS A 313 -17.71 -2.26 -13.56
C LYS A 313 -18.14 -3.73 -13.50
N ALA A 314 -17.51 -4.61 -14.28
CA ALA A 314 -17.78 -6.04 -14.26
C ALA A 314 -17.43 -6.67 -12.90
N SER A 315 -16.34 -6.22 -12.26
CA SER A 315 -15.97 -6.67 -10.91
C SER A 315 -17.04 -6.35 -9.87
N ILE A 316 -17.61 -5.13 -9.93
CA ILE A 316 -18.70 -4.72 -9.02
C ILE A 316 -19.98 -5.51 -9.32
N ALA A 317 -20.31 -5.74 -10.59
CA ALA A 317 -21.47 -6.55 -10.97
C ALA A 317 -21.37 -8.00 -10.48
N LEU A 318 -20.20 -8.63 -10.61
CA LEU A 318 -19.93 -9.98 -10.08
C LEU A 318 -20.08 -10.01 -8.55
N LEU A 319 -19.51 -9.03 -7.85
CA LEU A 319 -19.65 -8.92 -6.41
C LEU A 319 -21.13 -8.73 -5.99
N ASN A 320 -21.91 -7.94 -6.75
CA ASN A 320 -23.34 -7.74 -6.50
C ASN A 320 -24.12 -9.05 -6.58
N ASP A 321 -23.96 -9.84 -7.65
CA ASP A 321 -24.68 -11.10 -7.83
C ASP A 321 -24.31 -12.12 -6.73
N LEU A 322 -23.01 -12.24 -6.41
CA LEU A 322 -22.54 -13.10 -5.33
C LEU A 322 -23.12 -12.69 -3.97
N MET A 323 -23.18 -11.39 -3.69
CA MET A 323 -23.76 -10.87 -2.46
C MET A 323 -25.27 -11.01 -2.40
N ASP A 324 -25.99 -10.83 -3.52
CA ASP A 324 -27.43 -11.05 -3.57
C ASP A 324 -27.77 -12.51 -3.24
N ARG A 325 -26.99 -13.46 -3.77
CA ARG A 325 -27.14 -14.90 -3.42
C ARG A 325 -26.84 -15.16 -1.95
N ALA A 326 -25.75 -14.58 -1.44
CA ALA A 326 -25.36 -14.74 -0.05
C ALA A 326 -26.39 -14.17 0.93
N THR A 327 -26.87 -12.95 0.68
CA THR A 327 -27.87 -12.27 1.52
C THR A 327 -29.27 -12.87 1.38
N LYS A 328 -29.60 -13.48 0.24
CA LYS A 328 -30.80 -14.31 0.10
C LYS A 328 -30.72 -15.60 0.91
N ARG A 329 -29.53 -16.23 1.00
CA ARG A 329 -29.31 -17.44 1.82
C ARG A 329 -29.33 -17.13 3.32
N TYR A 330 -28.72 -16.02 3.71
CA TYR A 330 -28.58 -15.59 5.11
C TYR A 330 -29.16 -14.19 5.34
N PRO A 331 -30.49 -14.03 5.23
CA PRO A 331 -31.13 -12.72 5.31
C PRO A 331 -30.98 -12.10 6.69
N GLY A 332 -30.60 -10.81 6.73
CA GLY A 332 -30.52 -10.02 7.96
C GLY A 332 -29.41 -10.42 8.93
N ARG A 333 -28.43 -11.23 8.51
CA ARG A 333 -27.30 -11.65 9.34
C ARG A 333 -26.02 -10.99 8.88
N THR A 334 -25.12 -10.66 9.81
CA THR A 334 -23.77 -10.23 9.47
C THR A 334 -23.00 -11.40 8.86
N LEU A 335 -22.25 -11.13 7.80
CA LEU A 335 -21.57 -12.15 7.01
C LEU A 335 -20.05 -11.92 7.03
N ARG A 336 -19.28 -13.00 7.10
CA ARG A 336 -17.85 -13.00 6.85
C ARG A 336 -17.58 -13.63 5.49
N LEU A 337 -16.82 -12.94 4.66
CA LEU A 337 -16.55 -13.27 3.27
C LEU A 337 -15.09 -13.67 3.12
N HIS A 338 -14.82 -14.71 2.34
CA HIS A 338 -13.47 -15.04 1.84
C HIS A 338 -13.50 -15.23 0.33
N VAL A 339 -12.58 -14.58 -0.37
CA VAL A 339 -12.53 -14.57 -1.83
C VAL A 339 -11.12 -14.92 -2.28
N GLU A 340 -11.01 -15.86 -3.21
CA GLU A 340 -9.72 -16.21 -3.83
C GLU A 340 -9.92 -16.61 -5.29
N THR A 341 -9.23 -15.91 -6.18
CA THR A 341 -9.06 -16.33 -7.57
C THR A 341 -7.89 -17.28 -7.67
N ARG A 342 -8.03 -18.38 -8.39
CA ARG A 342 -6.96 -19.36 -8.64
C ARG A 342 -6.46 -19.27 -10.08
N PRO A 343 -5.14 -19.35 -10.31
CA PRO A 343 -4.53 -19.34 -11.64
C PRO A 343 -4.54 -20.75 -12.27
N THR A 344 -5.72 -21.38 -12.35
CA THR A 344 -5.93 -22.66 -13.04
C THR A 344 -5.91 -22.47 -14.57
N LYS A 345 -5.87 -23.56 -15.34
CA LYS A 345 -5.93 -23.52 -16.83
C LYS A 345 -7.05 -22.62 -17.34
N VAL A 346 -8.23 -22.73 -16.72
CA VAL A 346 -9.30 -21.73 -16.83
C VAL A 346 -9.42 -21.08 -15.45
N PRO A 347 -9.09 -19.79 -15.31
CA PRO A 347 -9.19 -19.11 -14.02
C PRO A 347 -10.60 -19.18 -13.44
N LEU A 348 -10.68 -19.36 -12.13
CA LEU A 348 -11.94 -19.36 -11.38
C LEU A 348 -11.76 -18.60 -10.07
N THR A 349 -12.86 -18.04 -9.56
CA THR A 349 -12.88 -17.37 -8.26
C THR A 349 -13.76 -18.12 -7.29
N TYR A 350 -13.18 -18.53 -6.17
CA TYR A 350 -13.92 -19.03 -5.03
C TYR A 350 -14.46 -17.87 -4.19
N PHE A 351 -15.71 -18.01 -3.74
CA PHE A 351 -16.40 -17.05 -2.89
C PHE A 351 -17.11 -17.80 -1.76
N PHE A 352 -16.65 -17.59 -0.54
CA PHE A 352 -17.16 -18.24 0.66
C PHE A 352 -17.82 -17.23 1.59
N VAL A 353 -18.94 -17.63 2.17
CA VAL A 353 -19.71 -16.83 3.12
C VAL A 353 -20.12 -17.68 4.30
N GLU A 354 -19.75 -17.24 5.50
CA GLU A 354 -20.31 -17.76 6.75
C GLU A 354 -21.03 -16.63 7.50
N PRO A 355 -22.22 -16.88 8.07
CA PRO A 355 -22.84 -15.92 8.97
C PRO A 355 -22.11 -15.89 10.31
N VAL A 356 -21.91 -14.70 10.86
CA VAL A 356 -21.22 -14.47 12.13
C VAL A 356 -22.04 -13.56 13.04
N THR A 357 -21.80 -13.65 14.34
CA THR A 357 -22.39 -12.71 15.32
C THR A 357 -21.63 -11.38 15.33
N GLU A 358 -22.26 -10.32 15.86
CA GLU A 358 -21.57 -9.04 16.07
C GLU A 358 -20.38 -9.17 17.04
N GLU A 359 -20.50 -10.04 18.04
CA GLU A 359 -19.44 -10.35 18.99
C GLU A 359 -18.24 -11.01 18.30
N GLU A 360 -18.47 -12.01 17.45
CA GLU A 360 -17.42 -12.67 16.66
C GLU A 360 -16.71 -11.68 15.74
N MET A 361 -17.47 -10.84 15.02
CA MET A 361 -16.90 -9.78 14.18
C MET A 361 -16.06 -8.80 15.00
N THR A 362 -16.55 -8.39 16.18
CA THR A 362 -15.83 -7.46 17.06
C THR A 362 -14.54 -8.07 17.56
N ASN A 363 -14.57 -9.32 18.04
CA ASN A 363 -13.40 -10.04 18.50
C ASN A 363 -12.34 -10.18 17.39
N THR A 364 -12.74 -10.52 16.16
CA THR A 364 -11.81 -10.58 15.02
C THR A 364 -11.25 -9.21 14.66
N GLN A 365 -12.05 -8.16 14.71
CA GLN A 365 -11.59 -6.79 14.44
C GLN A 365 -10.70 -6.21 15.54
N GLU A 366 -10.85 -6.66 16.79
CA GLU A 366 -10.05 -6.22 17.94
C GLU A 366 -8.74 -7.00 18.07
N ALA A 367 -8.69 -8.25 17.61
CA ALA A 367 -7.44 -9.04 17.57
C ALA A 367 -6.29 -8.33 16.83
N GLY A 368 -6.60 -7.50 15.81
CA GLY A 368 -5.60 -6.66 15.14
C GLY A 368 -5.31 -5.32 15.81
N LYS A 369 -6.22 -4.80 16.65
CA LYS A 369 -6.11 -3.46 17.25
C LYS A 369 -5.20 -3.37 18.47
N SER A 370 -4.99 -4.47 19.21
CA SER A 370 -4.07 -4.45 20.36
C SER A 370 -2.67 -4.00 19.95
N SER A 371 -2.26 -4.31 18.71
CA SER A 371 -0.95 -3.93 18.16
C SER A 371 -0.71 -2.41 18.02
N VAL A 372 -1.76 -1.59 17.92
CA VAL A 372 -1.64 -0.13 17.69
C VAL A 372 -1.28 0.60 18.97
N GLU A 373 -2.07 0.37 20.01
CA GLU A 373 -1.86 0.97 21.32
C GLU A 373 -0.57 0.43 21.95
N GLU A 374 -0.23 -0.83 21.67
CA GLU A 374 1.07 -1.41 22.03
C GLU A 374 2.23 -0.73 21.29
N LEU A 375 2.14 -0.54 19.97
CA LEU A 375 3.18 0.13 19.20
C LEU A 375 3.37 1.60 19.62
N GLU A 376 2.28 2.33 19.85
CA GLU A 376 2.33 3.71 20.35
C GLU A 376 2.92 3.77 21.76
N ARG A 377 2.53 2.85 22.66
CA ARG A 377 3.12 2.75 24.01
C ARG A 377 4.58 2.34 23.97
N GLU A 378 4.98 1.42 23.10
CA GLU A 378 6.37 1.00 22.94
C GLU A 378 7.24 2.17 22.47
N LEU A 379 6.77 2.95 21.48
CA LEU A 379 7.44 4.16 21.02
C LEU A 379 7.54 5.25 22.10
N LEU A 380 6.51 5.38 22.94
CA LEU A 380 6.50 6.31 24.08
C LEU A 380 7.44 5.85 25.20
N ASN A 381 7.44 4.56 25.55
CA ASN A 381 8.31 4.01 26.59
C ASN A 381 9.79 4.07 26.18
N LEU A 382 10.10 3.80 24.91
CA LEU A 382 11.44 3.99 24.34
C LEU A 382 11.90 5.45 24.44
N SER A 383 10.98 6.41 24.35
CA SER A 383 11.30 7.83 24.52
C SER A 383 11.60 8.21 25.97
N GLU A 384 10.97 7.57 26.96
CA GLU A 384 11.29 7.80 28.38
C GLU A 384 12.66 7.19 28.74
N THR A 385 13.01 6.04 28.16
CA THR A 385 14.33 5.42 28.35
C THR A 385 15.44 6.16 27.61
N GLU A 386 15.23 6.62 26.37
CA GLU A 386 16.23 7.41 25.64
C GLU A 386 16.44 8.79 26.28
N ASN A 387 15.37 9.45 26.76
CA ASN A 387 15.52 10.70 27.51
C ASN A 387 16.21 10.49 28.88
N ALA A 388 16.08 9.30 29.48
CA ALA A 388 16.80 8.94 30.70
C ALA A 388 18.27 8.59 30.43
N GLU A 389 18.56 7.90 29.32
CA GLU A 389 19.92 7.59 28.87
C GLU A 389 20.66 8.84 28.39
N ASP A 390 20.00 9.77 27.68
CA ASP A 390 20.57 11.08 27.31
C ASP A 390 20.80 11.97 28.54
N ALA A 391 19.99 11.81 29.61
CA ALA A 391 20.21 12.48 30.90
C ALA A 391 21.37 11.86 31.69
N GLU A 392 21.56 10.53 31.63
CA GLU A 392 22.70 9.84 32.26
C GLU A 392 24.02 10.07 31.50
N VAL A 393 23.99 10.16 30.16
CA VAL A 393 25.16 10.48 29.33
C VAL A 393 25.59 11.95 29.50
N ALA A 394 24.66 12.85 29.79
CA ALA A 394 24.97 14.25 30.15
C ALA A 394 25.63 14.37 31.55
N GLU A 395 25.37 13.45 32.48
CA GLU A 395 26.04 13.43 33.79
C GLU A 395 27.42 12.74 33.77
N ASP A 396 27.69 11.84 32.82
CA ASP A 396 28.98 11.12 32.71
C ASP A 396 30.05 11.87 31.86
N ALA A 397 29.65 12.90 31.11
CA ALA A 397 30.57 13.72 30.29
C ALA A 397 31.48 14.67 31.10
N ASP A 398 31.30 14.79 32.43
CA ASP A 398 32.20 15.58 33.32
C ASP A 398 33.31 14.73 33.97
N ARG A 399 33.41 13.43 33.64
CA ARG A 399 34.46 12.55 34.16
C ARG A 399 34.95 11.59 33.09
N THR A 400 35.96 12.01 32.33
CA THR A 400 37.33 11.44 32.30
C THR A 400 38.03 11.87 31.01
N ALA A 401 39.04 12.74 31.16
CA ALA A 401 40.05 13.01 30.13
C ALA A 401 41.23 12.03 30.27
N GLN A 402 41.93 11.78 29.15
CA GLN A 402 43.17 10.97 28.95
C GLN A 402 42.84 9.49 28.62
N VAL A 403 43.27 8.87 27.50
CA VAL A 403 44.61 8.77 26.87
C VAL A 403 44.46 8.39 25.36
N GLU A 404 45.51 8.66 24.58
CA GLU A 404 45.71 8.49 23.12
C GLU A 404 46.18 7.05 22.68
N PRO A 405 46.54 6.74 21.40
CA PRO A 405 46.02 5.61 20.63
C PRO A 405 47.05 4.52 20.23
N GLU A 406 46.61 3.35 19.73
CA GLU A 406 47.47 2.42 18.98
C GLU A 406 46.80 1.82 17.73
N GLN A 407 47.65 1.49 16.74
CA GLN A 407 47.42 1.28 15.31
C GLN A 407 47.26 -0.20 14.88
N PHE A 408 46.65 -0.35 13.68
CA PHE A 408 46.86 -1.32 12.56
C PHE A 408 47.08 -2.83 12.83
N ASP A 409 46.34 -3.69 12.09
CA ASP A 409 46.90 -4.33 10.89
C ASP A 409 45.86 -5.00 9.97
N GLU A 410 46.17 -4.96 8.67
CA GLU A 410 45.50 -5.60 7.53
C GLU A 410 45.99 -7.03 7.33
N GLU A 411 45.14 -7.93 6.80
CA GLU A 411 45.64 -8.98 5.90
C GLU A 411 44.54 -9.51 4.96
N ALA A 412 44.94 -9.69 3.71
CA ALA A 412 44.15 -10.16 2.57
C ALA A 412 44.73 -11.49 2.08
N GLU A 413 43.91 -12.40 1.55
CA GLU A 413 44.26 -13.38 0.49
C GLU A 413 42.97 -14.14 0.07
N GLN A 414 42.49 -13.99 -1.17
CA GLN A 414 42.80 -14.72 -2.42
C GLN A 414 41.90 -15.94 -2.72
N LEU A 415 41.30 -15.88 -3.91
CA LEU A 415 40.50 -16.90 -4.59
C LEU A 415 41.37 -18.04 -5.15
N PRO A 416 40.74 -19.18 -5.51
CA PRO A 416 40.95 -19.68 -6.87
C PRO A 416 39.66 -19.99 -7.63
N ASP A 417 39.80 -19.77 -8.93
CA ASP A 417 38.93 -20.02 -10.07
C ASP A 417 39.00 -21.51 -10.48
N GLU A 418 37.89 -22.10 -10.94
CA GLU A 418 37.95 -23.13 -11.98
C GLU A 418 36.60 -23.35 -12.69
N SER A 419 36.68 -23.28 -14.01
CA SER A 419 35.66 -23.36 -15.05
C SER A 419 35.28 -24.79 -15.47
N SER A 420 34.04 -25.02 -15.94
CA SER A 420 33.76 -25.97 -17.04
C SER A 420 32.38 -25.76 -17.67
N GLU A 421 32.35 -25.67 -19.00
CA GLU A 421 31.20 -25.49 -19.90
C GLU A 421 30.47 -26.80 -20.28
N ARG A 422 29.18 -26.70 -20.68
CA ARG A 422 28.57 -27.14 -21.97
C ARG A 422 27.03 -27.29 -21.85
N ARG A 423 26.21 -26.48 -22.55
CA ARG A 423 25.50 -26.75 -23.86
C ARG A 423 24.71 -28.08 -23.85
N GLY A 424 23.42 -28.23 -24.14
CA GLY A 424 22.31 -27.40 -24.65
C GLY A 424 21.28 -28.34 -25.33
N GLN A 425 20.05 -27.85 -25.58
CA GLN A 425 18.99 -28.34 -26.52
C GLN A 425 17.70 -28.97 -25.94
N THR A 426 16.59 -28.26 -26.14
CA THR A 426 15.23 -28.73 -26.50
C THR A 426 15.15 -28.91 -28.06
N PRO A 427 14.03 -29.28 -28.77
CA PRO A 427 12.60 -29.41 -28.40
C PRO A 427 11.77 -30.56 -29.11
N SER A 428 10.48 -30.74 -28.75
CA SER A 428 9.24 -30.97 -29.58
C SER A 428 8.11 -31.51 -28.66
N ALA A 429 6.84 -31.05 -28.65
CA ALA A 429 5.75 -31.08 -29.65
C ALA A 429 5.39 -32.54 -30.04
N ASP A 430 4.17 -33.11 -29.92
CA ASP A 430 2.78 -32.60 -30.02
C ASP A 430 1.71 -33.58 -29.42
N GLU A 431 0.47 -33.07 -29.20
CA GLU A 431 -0.90 -33.67 -29.36
C GLU A 431 -1.33 -34.90 -28.49
N GLU A 432 -2.58 -35.15 -28.03
CA GLU A 432 -3.92 -34.54 -28.09
C GLU A 432 -4.87 -35.25 -27.08
N SER A 433 -5.93 -34.54 -26.66
CA SER A 433 -7.29 -35.01 -26.27
C SER A 433 -7.68 -35.46 -24.83
N ASN A 434 -8.74 -34.76 -24.37
CA ASN A 434 -9.91 -35.13 -23.55
C ASN A 434 -9.92 -35.13 -21.99
N GLU A 435 -10.65 -34.12 -21.50
CA GLU A 435 -11.76 -34.12 -20.51
C GLU A 435 -11.57 -34.76 -19.12
N ASP A 436 -11.94 -33.97 -18.10
CA ASP A 436 -12.07 -34.28 -16.67
C ASP A 436 -10.81 -34.36 -15.79
N GLU A 437 -10.03 -33.26 -15.72
CA GLU A 437 -9.20 -32.98 -14.54
C GLU A 437 -9.25 -31.50 -14.15
N LEU A 438 -10.20 -31.14 -13.29
CA LEU A 438 -10.00 -30.06 -12.34
C LEU A 438 -9.01 -30.57 -11.28
N ALA A 439 -7.74 -30.66 -11.67
CA ALA A 439 -6.64 -30.98 -10.78
C ALA A 439 -6.50 -29.83 -9.78
N ASP A 440 -7.05 -30.04 -8.58
CA ASP A 440 -6.44 -29.54 -7.37
C ASP A 440 -4.98 -30.02 -7.40
N GLU A 441 -4.04 -29.13 -7.72
CA GLU A 441 -2.63 -29.43 -7.51
C GLU A 441 -2.47 -29.85 -6.03
N GLU A 442 -2.03 -31.10 -5.83
CA GLU A 442 -1.71 -31.67 -4.54
C GLU A 442 -0.52 -30.92 -3.93
N GLU A 443 -0.80 -29.79 -3.28
CA GLU A 443 0.10 -29.23 -2.27
C GLU A 443 -0.15 -29.95 -0.93
N ASP A 444 0.85 -30.73 -0.53
CA ASP A 444 1.17 -31.29 0.80
C ASP A 444 0.03 -31.31 1.84
N ASP A 445 -0.58 -32.48 2.05
CA ASP A 445 -1.51 -32.78 3.14
C ASP A 445 -0.73 -32.83 4.48
N GLY A 446 -0.36 -31.64 4.97
CA GLY A 446 -0.04 -31.43 6.36
C GLY A 446 -1.33 -31.34 7.16
N ASP A 447 -1.76 -32.46 7.74
CA ASP A 447 -2.86 -32.53 8.71
C ASP A 447 -2.58 -31.54 9.86
N ALA A 448 -3.31 -30.43 9.86
CA ALA A 448 -3.34 -29.48 10.96
C ALA A 448 -4.79 -29.33 11.38
N ASP A 449 -5.17 -30.09 12.41
CA ASP A 449 -6.43 -30.00 13.14
C ASP A 449 -6.60 -28.58 13.73
N GLU A 450 -7.12 -27.63 12.95
CA GLU A 450 -7.99 -26.60 13.52
C GLU A 450 -9.33 -27.29 13.82
N PRO A 451 -9.93 -27.08 15.01
CA PRO A 451 -11.16 -27.77 15.37
C PRO A 451 -12.22 -27.49 14.30
N GLU A 452 -12.56 -28.52 13.52
CA GLU A 452 -13.69 -28.48 12.60
C GLU A 452 -14.94 -28.13 13.41
N GLN A 453 -15.40 -26.87 13.34
CA GLN A 453 -16.75 -26.53 13.74
C GLN A 453 -17.70 -27.14 12.70
N LYS A 454 -17.93 -28.45 12.82
CA LYS A 454 -18.79 -29.26 11.94
C LYS A 454 -20.20 -28.70 11.78
N ASP A 455 -20.64 -27.83 12.70
CA ASP A 455 -22.00 -27.31 12.73
C ASP A 455 -22.15 -25.87 12.21
N ARG A 456 -21.07 -25.20 11.79
CA ARG A 456 -21.20 -23.86 11.21
C ARG A 456 -21.77 -23.89 9.80
N GLU A 457 -22.70 -22.99 9.52
CA GLU A 457 -23.26 -22.77 8.19
C GLU A 457 -22.21 -22.15 7.27
N LEU A 458 -22.09 -22.68 6.05
CA LEU A 458 -21.16 -22.19 5.04
C LEU A 458 -21.80 -22.24 3.66
N LEU A 459 -21.79 -21.12 2.95
CA LEU A 459 -22.08 -21.06 1.52
C LEU A 459 -20.76 -20.94 0.77
N GLY A 460 -20.40 -21.97 0.01
CA GLY A 460 -19.28 -21.93 -0.93
C GLY A 460 -19.78 -21.84 -2.36
N MET A 461 -19.24 -20.91 -3.13
CA MET A 461 -19.50 -20.76 -4.56
C MET A 461 -18.18 -20.67 -5.32
N TYR A 462 -18.20 -21.04 -6.60
CA TYR A 462 -17.14 -20.66 -7.52
C TYR A 462 -17.72 -20.00 -8.77
N VAL A 463 -16.93 -19.09 -9.36
CA VAL A 463 -17.27 -18.32 -10.54
C VAL A 463 -16.28 -18.63 -11.65
N THR A 464 -16.80 -18.96 -12.83
CA THR A 464 -16.06 -19.03 -14.09
C THR A 464 -16.61 -18.01 -15.06
N ILE A 465 -15.75 -17.54 -15.98
CA ILE A 465 -16.13 -16.51 -16.97
C ILE A 465 -15.75 -16.92 -18.39
N ARG A 466 -16.39 -16.29 -19.37
CA ARG A 466 -15.96 -16.23 -20.76
C ARG A 466 -15.97 -14.78 -21.21
N ASN A 467 -14.84 -14.32 -21.72
CA ASN A 467 -14.72 -12.98 -22.29
C ASN A 467 -15.11 -13.03 -23.77
N GLN A 468 -15.97 -12.12 -24.19
CA GLN A 468 -16.34 -11.95 -25.59
C GLN A 468 -16.03 -10.52 -26.03
N VAL A 469 -15.24 -10.36 -27.09
CA VAL A 469 -14.92 -9.06 -27.68
C VAL A 469 -15.42 -9.07 -29.12
N ASN A 470 -16.31 -8.13 -29.47
CA ASN A 470 -16.90 -8.00 -30.80
C ASN A 470 -17.53 -9.31 -31.31
N GLY A 471 -18.15 -10.10 -30.42
CA GLY A 471 -18.78 -11.38 -30.73
C GLY A 471 -17.86 -12.61 -30.67
N GLU A 472 -16.54 -12.43 -30.57
CA GLU A 472 -15.57 -13.54 -30.51
C GLU A 472 -15.09 -13.84 -29.09
N TYR A 473 -15.01 -15.12 -28.75
CA TYR A 473 -14.49 -15.54 -27.44
C TYR A 473 -12.97 -15.42 -27.39
N VAL A 474 -12.49 -14.75 -26.36
CA VAL A 474 -11.06 -14.52 -26.11
C VAL A 474 -10.71 -14.91 -24.67
N GLU A 475 -9.43 -15.17 -24.40
CA GLU A 475 -8.96 -15.36 -23.02
C GLU A 475 -9.21 -14.11 -22.19
N ARG A 476 -8.88 -12.94 -22.76
CA ARG A 476 -9.10 -11.62 -22.19
C ARG A 476 -9.08 -10.54 -23.28
N PRO A 477 -9.66 -9.36 -23.02
CA PRO A 477 -9.48 -8.22 -23.91
C PRO A 477 -8.01 -7.80 -24.02
N THR A 478 -7.54 -7.58 -25.26
CA THR A 478 -6.20 -7.06 -25.59
C THR A 478 -6.27 -6.12 -26.80
N GLY A 479 -5.29 -5.23 -26.97
CA GLY A 479 -5.07 -4.53 -28.24
C GLY A 479 -6.18 -3.56 -28.66
N ILE A 480 -6.66 -2.70 -27.75
CA ILE A 480 -7.65 -1.66 -28.07
C ILE A 480 -7.00 -0.61 -28.98
N ASN A 481 -7.26 -0.70 -30.29
CA ASN A 481 -6.61 0.13 -31.29
C ASN A 481 -7.47 1.31 -31.79
N LYS A 482 -8.80 1.25 -31.66
CA LYS A 482 -9.76 2.30 -32.12
C LYS A 482 -10.98 2.44 -31.20
N GLU A 483 -11.64 3.59 -31.24
CA GLU A 483 -12.81 3.90 -30.42
C GLU A 483 -14.03 3.02 -30.77
N ASP A 484 -14.31 2.82 -32.06
CA ASP A 484 -15.53 2.15 -32.54
C ASP A 484 -15.49 0.61 -32.51
N ASP A 485 -14.41 -0.01 -32.03
CA ASP A 485 -14.12 -1.45 -32.21
C ASP A 485 -13.90 -2.19 -30.89
N PHE A 486 -14.49 -1.70 -29.79
CA PHE A 486 -14.33 -2.30 -28.47
C PHE A 486 -15.68 -2.52 -27.77
N ASP A 487 -16.39 -3.56 -28.19
CA ASP A 487 -17.56 -4.11 -27.49
C ASP A 487 -17.12 -5.35 -26.70
N TRP A 488 -16.91 -5.18 -25.40
CA TRP A 488 -16.55 -6.27 -24.50
C TRP A 488 -17.73 -6.63 -23.60
N SER A 489 -18.08 -7.91 -23.60
CA SER A 489 -19.05 -8.51 -22.70
C SER A 489 -18.43 -9.68 -21.95
N VAL A 490 -18.97 -9.95 -20.75
CA VAL A 490 -18.53 -11.05 -19.90
C VAL A 490 -19.73 -11.92 -19.61
N GLU A 491 -19.65 -13.18 -20.04
CA GLU A 491 -20.56 -14.21 -19.59
C GLU A 491 -19.94 -14.90 -18.38
N TYR A 492 -20.73 -15.20 -17.35
CA TYR A 492 -20.22 -15.88 -16.17
C TYR A 492 -21.23 -16.90 -15.63
N SER A 493 -20.70 -17.93 -14.97
CA SER A 493 -21.48 -18.95 -14.27
C SER A 493 -21.08 -18.95 -12.80
N ILE A 494 -22.08 -18.96 -11.91
CA ILE A 494 -21.90 -19.09 -10.46
C ILE A 494 -22.50 -20.42 -10.02
N THR A 495 -21.65 -21.28 -9.48
CA THR A 495 -22.04 -22.63 -9.06
C THR A 495 -21.81 -22.80 -7.56
N GLU A 496 -22.83 -23.28 -6.84
CA GLU A 496 -22.70 -23.64 -5.42
C GLU A 496 -21.90 -24.95 -5.26
N LEU A 497 -21.01 -24.96 -4.27
CA LEU A 497 -20.20 -26.12 -3.91
C LEU A 497 -20.95 -27.04 -2.93
N PRO A 498 -20.87 -28.37 -3.08
CA PRO A 498 -21.34 -29.29 -2.05
C PRO A 498 -20.62 -29.06 -0.72
N ASP A 499 -21.34 -29.14 0.41
CA ASP A 499 -20.86 -28.76 1.75
C ASP A 499 -19.47 -29.34 2.10
N LYS A 500 -19.28 -30.65 1.92
CA LYS A 500 -17.98 -31.32 2.19
C LYS A 500 -16.82 -30.70 1.38
N ARG A 501 -17.06 -30.40 0.09
CA ARG A 501 -16.05 -29.77 -0.78
C ARG A 501 -15.84 -28.30 -0.41
N ALA A 502 -16.91 -27.59 -0.08
CA ALA A 502 -16.87 -26.20 0.35
C ALA A 502 -15.99 -26.04 1.60
N ARG A 503 -16.20 -26.86 2.64
CA ARG A 503 -15.41 -26.83 3.88
C ARG A 503 -13.93 -27.11 3.65
N LYS A 504 -13.60 -28.13 2.84
CA LYS A 504 -12.20 -28.48 2.50
C LYS A 504 -11.48 -27.32 1.80
N ILE A 505 -12.14 -26.67 0.83
CA ILE A 505 -11.51 -25.55 0.11
C ILE A 505 -11.42 -24.32 1.02
N TYR A 506 -12.44 -24.06 1.84
CA TYR A 506 -12.47 -22.95 2.77
C TYR A 506 -11.34 -23.00 3.80
N SER A 507 -11.08 -24.18 4.40
CA SER A 507 -9.96 -24.35 5.34
C SER A 507 -8.60 -24.06 4.68
N LYS A 508 -8.40 -24.57 3.46
CA LYS A 508 -7.19 -24.29 2.66
C LYS A 508 -7.04 -22.79 2.33
N ILE A 509 -8.13 -22.09 2.03
CA ILE A 509 -8.11 -20.63 1.80
C ILE A 509 -7.68 -19.89 3.06
N LYS A 510 -8.28 -20.21 4.22
CA LYS A 510 -7.87 -19.61 5.50
C LYS A 510 -6.39 -19.85 5.79
N GLN A 511 -5.91 -21.08 5.59
CA GLN A 511 -4.50 -21.43 5.83
C GLN A 511 -3.57 -20.63 4.90
N ARG A 512 -3.89 -20.51 3.61
CA ARG A 512 -3.12 -19.68 2.67
C ARG A 512 -3.13 -18.21 3.08
N ARG A 513 -4.30 -17.67 3.46
CA ARG A 513 -4.43 -16.29 3.94
C ARG A 513 -3.54 -16.05 5.16
N ARG A 514 -3.60 -16.94 6.15
CA ARG A 514 -2.75 -16.90 7.35
C ARG A 514 -1.27 -16.94 6.98
N LYS A 515 -0.86 -17.87 6.12
CA LYS A 515 0.54 -18.04 5.68
C LYS A 515 1.09 -16.79 4.98
N VAL A 516 0.26 -16.07 4.22
CA VAL A 516 0.67 -14.89 3.45
C VAL A 516 0.66 -13.60 4.30
N LEU A 517 -0.19 -13.51 5.32
CA LEU A 517 -0.35 -12.30 6.15
C LEU A 517 0.39 -12.34 7.48
N THR A 518 0.67 -13.53 8.02
CA THR A 518 1.40 -13.66 9.28
C THR A 518 2.91 -13.59 8.99
N PRO A 519 3.65 -12.64 9.61
CA PRO A 519 5.09 -12.58 9.47
C PRO A 519 5.71 -13.89 9.96
N GLN A 520 6.39 -14.64 9.11
CA GLN A 520 7.13 -15.81 9.56
C GLN A 520 8.39 -15.38 10.33
N SER A 521 8.74 -16.09 11.41
CA SER A 521 9.93 -15.79 12.21
C SER A 521 11.24 -15.90 11.41
N SER A 522 11.22 -16.54 10.23
CA SER A 522 12.32 -16.60 9.28
C SER A 522 12.35 -15.45 8.25
N GLU A 523 11.33 -14.58 8.14
CA GLU A 523 11.24 -13.58 7.06
C GLU A 523 12.42 -12.60 7.04
N GLY A 524 12.90 -12.17 8.20
CA GLY A 524 14.10 -11.35 8.28
C GLY A 524 15.34 -12.05 7.70
N TRP A 525 15.42 -13.37 7.86
CA TRP A 525 16.49 -14.20 7.33
C TRP A 525 16.29 -14.58 5.85
N ASP A 526 15.05 -14.83 5.44
CA ASP A 526 14.69 -15.14 4.06
C ASP A 526 14.88 -13.92 3.16
N TRP A 527 14.60 -12.70 3.64
CA TRP A 527 14.81 -11.48 2.83
C TRP A 527 16.28 -11.08 2.84
N TYR A 528 16.98 -11.31 3.94
CA TYR A 528 18.45 -11.23 3.97
C TYR A 528 19.06 -12.16 2.92
N LYS A 529 18.54 -13.37 2.73
CA LYS A 529 18.94 -14.26 1.64
C LYS A 529 18.52 -13.77 0.26
N MET A 530 17.27 -13.34 0.09
CA MET A 530 16.72 -12.86 -1.18
C MET A 530 17.55 -11.70 -1.74
N PHE A 531 17.98 -10.79 -0.87
CA PHE A 531 18.82 -9.65 -1.23
C PHE A 531 20.30 -9.84 -0.89
N GLN A 532 20.71 -11.04 -0.46
CA GLN A 532 22.09 -11.39 -0.10
C GLN A 532 22.75 -10.37 0.86
N GLY A 533 22.02 -9.85 1.84
CA GLY A 533 22.49 -8.84 2.77
C GLY A 533 22.73 -7.45 2.17
N LYS A 534 22.35 -7.20 0.91
CA LYS A 534 22.56 -5.91 0.23
C LYS A 534 21.81 -4.76 0.90
N LEU A 535 20.59 -4.98 1.39
CA LEU A 535 19.78 -3.90 1.97
C LEU A 535 20.42 -3.27 3.22
N PRO A 536 20.83 -4.04 4.26
CA PRO A 536 21.59 -3.48 5.38
C PRO A 536 22.89 -2.79 4.97
N ALA A 537 23.64 -3.37 4.02
CA ALA A 537 24.88 -2.78 3.53
C ALA A 537 24.64 -1.44 2.82
N LEU A 538 23.57 -1.33 2.03
CA LEU A 538 23.17 -0.09 1.35
C LEU A 538 22.66 0.95 2.35
N ALA A 539 21.92 0.56 3.38
CA ALA A 539 21.48 1.46 4.44
C ALA A 539 22.67 2.07 5.19
N LYS A 540 23.63 1.26 5.64
CA LYS A 540 24.86 1.74 6.28
C LYS A 540 25.71 2.64 5.37
N LYS A 541 25.71 2.36 4.06
CA LYS A 541 26.38 3.22 3.07
C LYS A 541 25.66 4.57 2.92
N GLY A 542 24.33 4.56 2.95
CA GLY A 542 23.51 5.76 2.90
C GLY A 542 23.67 6.63 4.14
N GLU A 543 23.75 6.04 5.34
CA GLU A 543 24.08 6.74 6.60
C GLU A 543 25.39 7.51 6.50
N ARG A 544 26.48 6.81 6.16
CA ARG A 544 27.81 7.44 5.98
C ARG A 544 27.78 8.53 4.92
N PHE A 545 27.07 8.30 3.83
CA PHE A 545 26.88 9.31 2.79
C PHE A 545 26.17 10.54 3.37
N ARG A 546 25.08 10.36 4.12
CA ARG A 546 24.30 11.45 4.70
C ARG A 546 25.08 12.21 5.77
N GLU A 547 25.86 11.54 6.61
CA GLU A 547 26.78 12.15 7.58
C GLU A 547 27.78 13.08 6.87
N LEU A 548 28.49 12.56 5.86
CA LEU A 548 29.44 13.35 5.06
C LEU A 548 28.75 14.52 4.36
N ARG A 549 27.53 14.32 3.85
CA ARG A 549 26.73 15.38 3.22
C ARG A 549 26.34 16.47 4.21
N THR A 550 25.90 16.09 5.41
CA THR A 550 25.56 17.05 6.47
C THR A 550 26.78 17.86 6.89
N GLN A 551 27.96 17.23 7.00
CA GLN A 551 29.21 17.95 7.27
C GLN A 551 29.59 18.92 6.15
N GLN A 552 29.38 18.55 4.89
CA GLN A 552 29.65 19.43 3.74
C GLN A 552 28.67 20.61 3.65
N GLU A 553 27.42 20.39 4.05
CA GLU A 553 26.36 21.40 4.02
C GLU A 553 26.39 22.31 5.25
N ALA A 554 27.07 21.90 6.33
CA ALA A 554 27.17 22.66 7.57
C ALA A 554 27.80 24.05 7.34
N GLY A 555 27.05 25.10 7.67
CA GLY A 555 27.47 26.50 7.52
C GLY A 555 27.45 27.02 6.07
N GLY A 556 27.03 26.21 5.09
CA GLY A 556 26.88 26.62 3.70
C GLY A 556 25.54 27.32 3.43
N PRO A 557 25.46 28.15 2.37
CA PRO A 557 24.19 28.75 1.93
C PRO A 557 23.21 27.70 1.42
N VAL A 558 21.94 27.80 1.81
CA VAL A 558 20.87 26.93 1.30
C VAL A 558 20.30 27.56 0.03
N HIS A 559 20.24 26.81 -1.07
CA HIS A 559 19.73 27.31 -2.35
C HIS A 559 18.46 26.58 -2.78
N VAL A 560 17.49 27.32 -3.33
CA VAL A 560 16.27 26.78 -3.97
C VAL A 560 16.20 27.18 -5.43
N ALA A 561 15.60 26.33 -6.27
CA ALA A 561 15.64 26.46 -7.72
C ALA A 561 14.96 27.73 -8.28
N TRP A 562 14.08 28.37 -7.50
CA TRP A 562 13.33 29.56 -7.93
C TRP A 562 13.86 30.88 -7.36
N GLU A 563 14.91 30.86 -6.52
CA GLU A 563 15.54 32.06 -5.97
C GLU A 563 17.01 32.17 -6.37
N ARG A 564 17.48 33.40 -6.60
CA ARG A 564 18.90 33.66 -6.90
C ARG A 564 19.75 33.83 -5.65
N SER A 565 19.15 34.35 -4.58
CA SER A 565 19.77 34.48 -3.27
C SER A 565 19.70 33.15 -2.52
N ALA A 566 20.64 32.94 -1.60
CA ALA A 566 20.54 31.86 -0.64
C ALA A 566 19.43 32.15 0.38
N LEU A 567 18.75 31.09 0.81
CA LEU A 567 17.86 31.13 1.97
C LEU A 567 18.67 31.20 3.27
N PRO A 568 18.08 31.75 4.35
CA PRO A 568 18.67 31.68 5.68
C PRO A 568 18.95 30.22 6.10
N PRO A 569 19.99 29.98 6.91
CA PRO A 569 20.34 28.62 7.37
C PRO A 569 19.19 27.88 8.09
N ASP A 570 18.26 28.62 8.69
CA ASP A 570 17.14 28.04 9.45
C ASP A 570 15.92 27.70 8.57
N ALA A 571 15.97 27.99 7.27
CA ALA A 571 14.88 27.68 6.35
C ALA A 571 14.58 26.17 6.27
N SER A 572 15.60 25.32 6.44
CA SER A 572 15.46 23.85 6.47
C SER A 572 15.13 23.27 7.84
N LYS A 573 15.21 24.07 8.92
CA LYS A 573 14.93 23.58 10.27
C LYS A 573 13.43 23.61 10.56
N PRO A 574 12.89 22.73 11.42
CA PRO A 574 11.57 22.94 11.99
C PRO A 574 11.52 24.31 12.68
N ALA A 575 10.34 24.95 12.73
CA ALA A 575 10.20 26.23 13.44
C ALA A 575 10.62 26.02 14.90
N SER A 576 11.80 26.52 15.26
CA SER A 576 12.39 26.38 16.58
C SER A 576 11.32 26.73 17.62
N GLY A 577 10.99 25.78 18.49
CA GLY A 577 10.32 26.12 19.73
C GLY A 577 11.11 27.25 20.36
N GLY A 578 10.43 28.32 20.79
CA GLY A 578 11.09 29.36 21.57
C GLY A 578 11.76 28.68 22.75
N GLY A 579 13.08 28.57 22.70
CA GLY A 579 13.87 28.34 23.89
C GLY A 579 13.54 29.46 24.85
N GLU A 580 13.30 29.11 26.11
CA GLU A 580 13.35 30.08 27.19
C GLU A 580 14.59 30.94 27.00
N GLU A 581 14.36 32.24 26.75
CA GLU A 581 15.41 33.23 26.82
C GLU A 581 15.97 33.17 28.25
N ASP A 582 17.23 32.76 28.36
CA ASP A 582 18.04 32.95 29.56
C ASP A 582 17.80 34.36 30.14
N LYS A 583 17.34 34.40 31.38
CA LYS A 583 17.39 35.58 32.25
C LYS A 583 17.94 35.24 33.61
#